data_AF-A0A2D8DKX5-F1
#
_entry.id   AF-A0A2D8DKX5-F1
#
_cell.length_a   1.000
_cell.length_b   1.000
_cell.length_c   1.000
_cell.angle_alpha   90.00
_cell.angle_beta   90.00
_cell.angle_gamma   90.00
#
_symmetry.space_group_name_H-M   'P 1'
#
loop_
_entity.id
_entity.type
_entity.pdbx_description
1 polymer ?
#
loop_
_entity_poly.entity_id
_entity_poly.type
_entity_poly.pdbx_seq_one_letter_code
_entity_poly.pdbx_strand_id
1 'polypeptide(L)'
;MKSNIKRLFSYTLRYKLSFTVSIIGFLIFAAADVAAVEWIRRVIEFINSSDVVNPLFIAIALILIAFARGLGFFIGNYFMSRVGLGIVHDMRNELFNKLIKLPKIYFDNNQSGQLINRITFTTTQVSGATSNAVKTLVREGALFIGLISYMFYLNWKLTLLLL
;
A
#
# COMPACT_ATOMS: atom_id res chain seq x y z
N MET A 1 6.48 -0.60 24.19
CA MET A 1 6.36 -0.36 22.72
C MET A 1 5.85 -1.56 21.91
N LYS A 2 6.18 -2.82 22.24
CA LYS A 2 5.77 -4.03 21.47
C LYS A 2 4.24 -4.31 21.41
N SER A 3 3.43 -3.74 22.29
CA SER A 3 1.96 -3.96 22.33
C SER A 3 1.19 -3.23 21.23
N ASN A 4 1.68 -2.06 20.77
CA ASN A 4 0.93 -1.20 19.83
C ASN A 4 0.95 -1.73 18.38
N ILE A 5 2.06 -2.34 17.94
CA ILE A 5 2.22 -2.90 16.59
C ILE A 5 1.33 -4.15 16.41
N LYS A 6 1.19 -4.98 17.44
CA LYS A 6 0.33 -6.18 17.41
C LYS A 6 -1.16 -5.81 17.26
N ARG A 7 -1.59 -4.72 17.91
CA ARG A 7 -2.94 -4.16 17.73
C ARG A 7 -3.16 -3.60 16.33
N LEU A 8 -2.17 -2.90 15.77
CA LEU A 8 -2.21 -2.41 14.39
C LEU A 8 -2.32 -3.56 13.37
N PHE A 9 -1.54 -4.62 13.54
CA PHE A 9 -1.58 -5.81 12.69
C PHE A 9 -2.93 -6.53 12.78
N SER A 10 -3.55 -6.56 13.97
CA SER A 10 -4.91 -7.08 14.17
C SER A 10 -5.97 -6.33 13.36
N TYR A 11 -5.82 -5.00 13.18
CA TYR A 11 -6.74 -4.21 12.36
C TYR A 11 -6.56 -4.48 10.86
N THR A 12 -5.33 -4.65 10.39
CA THR A 12 -5.05 -5.07 9.01
C THR A 12 -5.65 -6.45 8.71
N LEU A 13 -5.64 -7.36 9.69
CA LEU A 13 -6.24 -8.70 9.59
C LEU A 13 -7.79 -8.69 9.53
N ARG A 14 -8.45 -7.56 9.78
CA ARG A 14 -9.90 -7.44 9.54
C ARG A 14 -10.23 -7.22 8.05
N TYR A 15 -9.29 -6.65 7.31
CA TYR A 15 -9.39 -6.37 5.87
C TYR A 15 -8.57 -7.35 5.01
N LYS A 16 -8.38 -8.60 5.48
CA LYS A 16 -7.57 -9.64 4.80
C LYS A 16 -7.89 -9.80 3.32
N LEU A 17 -9.17 -9.81 2.94
CA LEU A 17 -9.56 -9.97 1.53
C LEU A 17 -9.00 -8.84 0.66
N SER A 18 -9.21 -7.58 1.04
CA SER A 18 -8.67 -6.43 0.30
C SER A 18 -7.15 -6.41 0.31
N PHE A 19 -6.51 -6.86 1.40
CA PHE A 19 -5.05 -6.95 1.49
C PHE A 19 -4.47 -8.04 0.59
N THR A 20 -5.11 -9.20 0.50
CA THR A 20 -4.66 -10.27 -0.41
C THR A 20 -4.87 -9.88 -1.86
N VAL A 21 -5.99 -9.23 -2.20
CA VAL A 21 -6.24 -8.74 -3.57
C VAL A 21 -5.23 -7.67 -3.98
N SER A 22 -4.82 -6.78 -3.06
CA SER A 22 -3.81 -5.78 -3.39
C SER A 22 -2.44 -6.41 -3.67
N ILE A 23 -2.04 -7.42 -2.89
CA ILE A 23 -0.81 -8.19 -3.14
C ILE A 23 -0.86 -8.84 -4.53
N ILE A 24 -1.98 -9.47 -4.90
CA ILE A 24 -2.14 -10.07 -6.23
C ILE A 24 -2.01 -9.01 -7.32
N GLY A 25 -2.62 -7.83 -7.15
CA GLY A 25 -2.47 -6.71 -8.07
C GLY A 25 -1.01 -6.27 -8.24
N PHE A 26 -0.26 -6.16 -7.13
CA PHE A 26 1.15 -5.81 -7.18
C PHE A 26 2.04 -6.89 -7.79
N LEU A 27 1.70 -8.18 -7.60
CA LEU A 27 2.38 -9.27 -8.29
C LEU A 27 2.18 -9.19 -9.81
N ILE A 28 0.96 -8.89 -10.27
CA ILE A 28 0.68 -8.68 -11.71
C ILE A 28 1.45 -7.47 -12.23
N PHE A 29 1.46 -6.37 -11.48
CA PHE A 29 2.21 -5.16 -11.84
C PHE A 29 3.71 -5.45 -12.01
N ALA A 30 4.31 -6.13 -11.05
CA ALA A 30 5.73 -6.44 -11.08
C ALA A 30 6.08 -7.45 -12.18
N ALA A 31 5.21 -8.45 -12.43
CA ALA A 31 5.36 -9.38 -13.55
C ALA A 31 5.29 -8.67 -14.90
N ALA A 32 4.41 -7.67 -15.05
CA ALA A 32 4.35 -6.86 -16.25
C ALA A 32 5.60 -5.98 -16.43
N ASP A 33 6.19 -5.46 -15.35
CA ASP A 33 7.47 -4.73 -15.42
C ASP A 33 8.61 -5.63 -15.93
N VAL A 34 8.69 -6.88 -15.46
CA VAL A 34 9.69 -7.84 -15.94
C VAL A 34 9.45 -8.20 -17.41
N ALA A 35 8.18 -8.44 -17.77
CA ALA A 35 7.81 -8.70 -19.16
C ALA A 35 8.18 -7.52 -20.08
N ALA A 36 8.07 -6.28 -19.60
CA ALA A 36 8.49 -5.09 -20.34
C ALA A 36 10.01 -5.05 -20.58
N VAL A 37 10.82 -5.46 -19.61
CA VAL A 37 12.28 -5.56 -19.77
C VAL A 37 12.65 -6.62 -20.80
N GLU A 38 12.05 -7.81 -20.72
CA GLU A 38 12.28 -8.89 -21.69
C GLU A 38 11.79 -8.50 -23.10
N TRP A 39 10.70 -7.73 -23.18
CA TRP A 39 10.20 -7.18 -24.43
C TRP A 39 11.23 -6.23 -25.09
N ILE A 40 11.88 -5.36 -24.32
CA ILE A 40 12.96 -4.48 -24.84
C ILE A 40 14.11 -5.32 -25.41
N ARG A 41 14.53 -6.38 -24.69
CA ARG A 41 15.57 -7.29 -25.18
C ARG A 41 15.19 -7.90 -26.53
N ARG A 42 13.96 -8.41 -26.66
CA ARG A 42 13.47 -9.02 -27.90
C ARG A 42 13.34 -8.01 -29.06
N VAL A 43 13.06 -6.74 -28.77
CA VAL A 43 13.09 -5.66 -29.77
C VAL A 43 14.51 -5.40 -30.25
N ILE A 44 15.49 -5.37 -29.36
CA ILE A 44 16.91 -5.20 -29.72
C ILE A 44 17.39 -6.37 -30.58
N GLU A 45 17.01 -7.60 -30.24
CA GLU A 45 17.30 -8.79 -31.04
C GLU A 45 16.66 -8.70 -32.43
N PHE A 46 15.40 -8.27 -32.54
CA PHE A 46 14.72 -8.05 -33.82
C PHE A 46 15.39 -6.99 -34.70
N ILE A 47 15.97 -5.94 -34.12
CA ILE A 47 16.69 -4.90 -34.88
C ILE A 47 18.04 -5.44 -35.39
N ASN A 48 18.72 -6.28 -34.60
CA ASN A 48 20.08 -6.76 -34.90
C ASN A 48 20.12 -8.03 -35.74
N SER A 49 19.10 -8.90 -35.65
CA SER A 49 18.97 -10.11 -36.46
C SER A 49 17.96 -9.87 -37.57
N SER A 50 18.28 -10.24 -38.82
CA SER A 50 17.35 -10.17 -39.96
C SER A 50 16.21 -11.19 -39.88
N ASP A 51 15.82 -11.59 -38.67
CA ASP A 51 14.79 -12.58 -38.41
C ASP A 51 13.40 -11.99 -38.60
N VAL A 52 12.52 -12.81 -39.16
CA VAL A 52 11.15 -12.48 -39.57
C VAL A 52 10.21 -12.47 -38.35
N VAL A 53 10.55 -11.72 -37.29
CA VAL A 53 9.60 -11.51 -36.20
C VAL A 53 8.57 -10.50 -36.69
N ASN A 54 7.29 -10.88 -36.71
CA ASN A 54 6.25 -10.02 -37.25
C ASN A 54 6.14 -8.74 -36.38
N PRO A 55 6.36 -7.53 -36.92
CA PRO A 55 6.35 -6.29 -36.13
C PRO A 55 5.00 -6.04 -35.45
N LEU A 56 3.91 -6.60 -36.01
CA LEU A 56 2.58 -6.56 -35.40
C LEU A 56 2.55 -7.30 -34.05
N PHE A 57 3.25 -8.43 -33.93
CA PHE A 57 3.28 -9.23 -32.70
C PHE A 57 4.00 -8.49 -31.57
N ILE A 58 5.12 -7.83 -31.90
CA ILE A 58 5.89 -7.00 -30.96
C ILE A 58 5.03 -5.84 -30.45
N ALA A 59 4.30 -5.15 -31.34
CA ALA A 59 3.41 -4.06 -30.97
C ALA A 59 2.23 -4.53 -30.08
N ILE A 60 1.58 -5.65 -30.42
CA ILE A 60 0.48 -6.21 -29.63
C ILE A 60 0.98 -6.66 -28.24
N ALA A 61 2.14 -7.28 -28.16
CA ALA A 61 2.75 -7.68 -26.89
C ALA A 61 2.98 -6.47 -25.97
N LEU A 62 3.45 -5.34 -26.51
CA LEU A 62 3.63 -4.11 -25.73
C LEU A 62 2.32 -3.60 -25.16
N ILE A 63 1.25 -3.57 -25.96
CA ILE A 63 -0.08 -3.13 -25.52
C ILE A 63 -0.60 -4.03 -24.39
N LEU A 64 -0.47 -5.35 -24.54
CA LEU A 64 -0.88 -6.30 -23.51
C LEU A 64 -0.09 -6.15 -22.21
N ILE A 65 1.23 -5.98 -22.31
CA ILE A 65 2.10 -5.76 -21.14
C ILE A 65 1.72 -4.44 -20.44
N ALA A 66 1.56 -3.35 -21.20
CA ALA A 66 1.16 -2.06 -20.66
C ALA A 66 -0.22 -2.11 -19.99
N PHE A 67 -1.17 -2.85 -20.59
CA PHE A 67 -2.50 -3.03 -20.04
C PHE A 67 -2.47 -3.87 -18.74
N ALA A 68 -1.75 -4.98 -18.73
CA ALA A 68 -1.55 -5.81 -17.54
C ALA A 68 -0.88 -5.02 -16.40
N ARG A 69 0.13 -4.21 -16.75
CA ARG A 69 0.80 -3.30 -15.81
C ARG A 69 -0.18 -2.30 -15.21
N GLY A 70 -0.95 -1.62 -16.04
CA GLY A 70 -1.95 -0.64 -15.60
C GLY A 70 -3.01 -1.25 -14.69
N LEU A 71 -3.54 -2.43 -15.06
CA LEU A 71 -4.52 -3.15 -14.25
C LEU A 71 -3.95 -3.61 -12.91
N GLY A 72 -2.75 -4.22 -12.91
CA GLY A 72 -2.08 -4.65 -11.69
C GLY A 72 -1.84 -3.47 -10.74
N PHE A 73 -1.35 -2.34 -11.28
CA PHE A 73 -1.13 -1.13 -10.51
C PHE A 73 -2.42 -0.56 -9.91
N PHE A 74 -3.49 -0.51 -10.71
CA PHE A 74 -4.78 0.01 -10.27
C PHE A 74 -5.40 -0.86 -9.18
N ILE A 75 -5.49 -2.17 -9.40
CA ILE A 75 -6.06 -3.13 -8.44
C ILE A 75 -5.23 -3.11 -7.14
N GLY A 76 -3.91 -3.20 -7.26
CA GLY A 76 -2.99 -3.15 -6.13
C GLY A 76 -3.22 -1.91 -5.26
N ASN A 77 -3.18 -0.73 -5.87
CA ASN A 77 -3.33 0.53 -5.16
C ASN A 77 -4.74 0.77 -4.62
N TYR A 78 -5.78 0.44 -5.39
CA TYR A 78 -7.17 0.67 -4.99
C TYR A 78 -7.52 -0.14 -3.74
N PHE A 79 -7.25 -1.44 -3.77
CA PHE A 79 -7.55 -2.31 -2.64
C PHE A 79 -6.65 -2.01 -1.43
N MET A 80 -5.38 -1.65 -1.66
CA MET A 80 -4.51 -1.21 -0.57
C MET A 80 -5.00 0.11 0.06
N SER A 81 -5.46 1.05 -0.74
CA SER A 81 -6.06 2.30 -0.25
C SER A 81 -7.32 2.03 0.58
N ARG A 82 -8.16 1.07 0.15
CA ARG A 82 -9.35 0.63 0.91
C ARG A 82 -8.98 0.04 2.26
N VAL A 83 -7.95 -0.81 2.34
CA VAL A 83 -7.42 -1.33 3.61
C VAL A 83 -6.99 -0.18 4.52
N GLY A 84 -6.18 0.75 3.97
CA GLY A 84 -5.69 1.90 4.71
C GLY A 84 -6.79 2.81 5.26
N LEU A 85 -7.82 3.09 4.46
CA LEU A 85 -8.99 3.87 4.89
C LEU A 85 -9.81 3.13 5.96
N GLY A 86 -9.96 1.82 5.84
CA GLY A 86 -10.64 0.99 6.83
C GLY A 86 -9.96 1.02 8.20
N ILE A 87 -8.63 0.91 8.22
CA ILE A 87 -7.83 1.03 9.46
C ILE A 87 -8.02 2.41 10.09
N VAL A 88 -7.98 3.48 9.31
CA VAL A 88 -8.22 4.86 9.80
C VAL A 88 -9.62 4.99 10.40
N HIS A 89 -10.63 4.41 9.75
CA HIS A 89 -12.01 4.44 10.23
C HIS A 89 -12.16 3.73 11.58
N ASP A 90 -11.62 2.52 11.71
CA ASP A 90 -11.65 1.76 12.97
C ASP A 90 -10.90 2.49 14.09
N MET A 91 -9.75 3.10 13.80
CA MET A 91 -9.00 3.90 14.77
C MET A 91 -9.81 5.12 15.23
N ARG A 92 -10.46 5.84 14.32
CA ARG A 92 -11.30 7.00 14.67
C ARG A 92 -12.49 6.57 15.53
N ASN A 93 -13.13 5.44 15.24
CA ASN A 93 -14.22 4.90 16.04
C ASN A 93 -13.77 4.50 17.45
N GLU A 94 -12.61 3.85 17.62
CA GLU A 94 -12.09 3.50 18.96
C GLU A 94 -11.78 4.77 19.77
N LEU A 95 -11.21 5.80 19.12
CA LEU A 95 -10.87 7.05 19.77
C LEU A 95 -12.11 7.83 20.21
N PHE A 96 -13.13 7.90 19.34
CA PHE A 96 -14.40 8.53 19.65
C PHE A 96 -15.14 7.83 20.81
N ASN A 97 -15.17 6.49 20.81
CA ASN A 97 -15.76 5.71 21.89
C ASN A 97 -15.06 5.92 23.24
N LYS A 98 -13.73 6.13 23.25
CA LYS A 98 -12.99 6.48 24.47
C LYS A 98 -13.27 7.90 24.94
N LEU A 99 -13.38 8.85 24.02
CA LEU A 99 -13.69 10.24 24.35
C LEU A 99 -15.04 10.39 25.04
N ILE A 100 -16.06 9.65 24.61
CA ILE A 100 -17.41 9.71 25.21
C ILE A 100 -17.45 9.08 26.61
N LYS A 101 -16.57 8.12 26.92
CA LYS A 101 -16.54 7.41 28.21
C LYS A 101 -15.65 8.09 29.27
N LEU A 102 -15.07 9.25 28.99
CA LEU A 102 -14.20 9.94 29.95
C LEU A 102 -15.01 10.53 31.13
N PRO A 103 -14.58 10.32 32.39
CA PRO A 103 -15.30 10.83 33.56
C PRO A 103 -15.22 12.36 33.70
N LYS A 104 -16.29 12.96 34.24
CA LYS A 104 -16.42 14.44 34.44
C LYS A 104 -15.26 15.08 35.22
N ILE A 105 -14.62 14.36 36.15
CA ILE A 105 -13.49 14.85 36.94
C ILE A 105 -12.29 15.28 36.07
N TYR A 106 -12.14 14.73 34.87
CA TYR A 106 -11.13 15.16 33.90
C TYR A 106 -11.48 16.51 33.24
N PHE A 107 -12.79 16.78 33.12
CA PHE A 107 -13.33 18.03 32.57
C PHE A 107 -13.36 19.17 33.60
N ASP A 108 -13.45 18.84 34.89
CA ASP A 108 -13.48 19.84 35.97
C ASP A 108 -12.09 20.39 36.36
N ASN A 109 -11.01 19.62 36.12
CA ASN A 109 -9.63 19.96 36.53
C ASN A 109 -8.80 20.77 35.53
N ASN A 110 -9.33 21.11 34.36
CA ASN A 110 -8.61 21.88 33.34
C ASN A 110 -9.51 23.03 32.87
N GLN A 111 -8.97 24.23 32.60
CA GLN A 111 -9.77 25.38 32.14
C GLN A 111 -10.61 24.99 30.92
N SER A 112 -11.92 25.22 31.02
CA SER A 112 -12.95 24.79 30.05
C SER A 112 -12.62 25.16 28.60
N GLY A 113 -11.98 26.31 28.36
CA GLY A 113 -11.52 26.74 27.03
C GLY A 113 -10.32 25.93 26.47
N GLN A 114 -9.34 25.57 27.29
CA GLN A 114 -8.20 24.75 26.85
C GLN A 114 -8.58 23.27 26.71
N LEU A 115 -9.49 22.76 27.54
CA LEU A 115 -10.07 21.42 27.36
C LEU A 115 -10.86 21.32 26.06
N ILE A 116 -11.74 22.28 25.78
CA ILE A 116 -12.54 22.29 24.56
C ILE A 116 -11.62 22.32 23.33
N ASN A 117 -10.56 23.14 23.35
CA ASN A 117 -9.63 23.20 22.23
C ASN A 117 -8.77 21.92 22.11
N ARG A 118 -8.32 21.35 23.24
CA ARG A 118 -7.51 20.12 23.25
C ARG A 118 -8.33 18.87 22.89
N ILE A 119 -9.60 18.80 23.27
CA ILE A 119 -10.52 17.70 22.94
C ILE A 119 -11.02 17.83 21.49
N THR A 120 -11.46 19.03 21.09
CA THR A 120 -12.10 19.23 19.77
C THR A 120 -11.07 19.28 18.65
N PHE A 121 -9.99 20.04 18.83
CA PHE A 121 -9.00 20.27 17.77
C PHE A 121 -7.78 19.35 17.90
N THR A 122 -7.11 19.34 19.06
CA THR A 122 -5.83 18.62 19.16
C THR A 122 -6.03 17.11 19.15
N THR A 123 -7.02 16.58 19.87
CA THR A 123 -7.22 15.11 19.94
C THR A 123 -7.74 14.56 18.62
N THR A 124 -8.65 15.27 17.95
CA THR A 124 -9.15 14.88 16.62
C THR A 124 -8.09 15.01 15.53
N GLN A 125 -7.31 16.10 15.52
CA GLN A 125 -6.21 16.26 14.56
C GLN A 125 -5.07 15.29 14.80
N VAL A 126 -4.64 15.09 16.05
CA VAL A 126 -3.59 14.13 16.40
C VAL A 126 -4.06 12.72 16.08
N SER A 127 -5.32 12.37 16.39
CA SER A 127 -5.93 11.09 16.00
C SER A 127 -5.96 10.92 14.48
N GLY A 128 -6.38 11.95 13.74
CA GLY A 128 -6.41 11.94 12.28
C GLY A 128 -5.02 11.80 11.66
N ALA A 129 -4.04 12.57 12.14
CA ALA A 129 -2.64 12.51 11.70
C ALA A 129 -2.02 11.14 12.03
N THR A 130 -2.25 10.62 13.23
CA THR A 130 -1.79 9.28 13.64
C THR A 130 -2.41 8.20 12.76
N SER A 131 -3.72 8.29 12.51
CA SER A 131 -4.42 7.33 11.65
C SER A 131 -3.91 7.39 10.21
N ASN A 132 -3.67 8.60 9.67
CA ASN A 132 -3.08 8.78 8.34
C ASN A 132 -1.66 8.24 8.26
N ALA A 133 -0.83 8.50 9.28
CA ALA A 133 0.53 7.96 9.36
C ALA A 133 0.52 6.43 9.39
N VAL A 134 -0.41 5.82 10.15
CA VAL A 134 -0.63 4.37 10.17
C VAL A 134 -1.05 3.85 8.80
N LYS A 135 -2.01 4.50 8.13
CA LYS A 135 -2.44 4.15 6.77
C LYS A 135 -1.26 4.14 5.81
N THR A 136 -0.43 5.19 5.84
CA THR A 136 0.75 5.29 4.98
C THR A 136 1.77 4.20 5.32
N LEU A 137 2.11 3.99 6.59
CA LEU A 137 3.06 2.95 7.00
C LEU A 137 2.62 1.55 6.56
N VAL A 138 1.34 1.22 6.72
CA VAL A 138 0.81 -0.08 6.30
C VAL A 138 0.81 -0.21 4.77
N ARG A 139 0.36 0.83 4.05
CA ARG A 139 0.34 0.84 2.58
C ARG A 139 1.74 0.73 2.00
N GLU A 140 2.63 1.65 2.37
CA GLU A 140 3.99 1.73 1.84
C GLU A 140 4.84 0.55 2.30
N GLY A 141 4.70 0.11 3.57
CA GLY A 141 5.41 -1.06 4.08
C GLY A 141 5.00 -2.35 3.36
N ALA A 142 3.70 -2.56 3.12
CA ALA A 142 3.23 -3.73 2.39
C ALA A 142 3.60 -3.70 0.91
N LEU A 143 3.53 -2.52 0.28
CA LEU A 143 4.03 -2.28 -1.08
C LEU A 143 5.51 -2.63 -1.20
N PHE A 144 6.33 -2.09 -0.29
CA PHE A 144 7.76 -2.32 -0.24
C PHE A 144 8.09 -3.80 -0.07
N ILE A 145 7.46 -4.50 0.89
CA ILE A 145 7.64 -5.93 1.10
C ILE A 145 7.21 -6.73 -0.13
N GLY A 146 6.07 -6.39 -0.73
CA GLY A 146 5.56 -7.06 -1.93
C GLY A 146 6.52 -6.96 -3.11
N LEU A 147 7.03 -5.75 -3.38
CA LEU A 147 7.99 -5.50 -4.46
C LEU A 147 9.34 -6.18 -4.18
N ILE A 148 9.88 -6.06 -2.96
CA ILE A 148 11.15 -6.72 -2.60
C ILE A 148 11.04 -8.23 -2.71
N SER A 149 9.98 -8.83 -2.17
CA SER A 149 9.78 -10.28 -2.22
C SER A 149 9.77 -10.79 -3.67
N TYR A 150 9.17 -10.02 -4.57
CA TYR A 150 9.14 -10.34 -5.99
C TYR A 150 10.51 -10.14 -6.67
N MET A 151 11.23 -9.05 -6.37
CA MET A 151 12.58 -8.83 -6.89
C MET A 151 13.53 -9.97 -6.48
N PHE A 152 13.46 -10.41 -5.21
CA PHE A 152 14.23 -11.57 -4.72
C PHE A 152 13.87 -12.87 -5.44
N TYR A 153 12.60 -13.10 -5.78
CA TYR A 153 12.18 -14.26 -6.57
C TYR A 153 12.80 -14.26 -7.96
N LEU A 154 12.92 -13.08 -8.59
CA LEU A 154 13.45 -12.98 -9.95
C LEU A 154 14.95 -13.24 -10.01
N ASN A 155 15.74 -12.50 -9.22
CA ASN A 155 17.19 -12.58 -9.28
C ASN A 155 17.82 -12.06 -7.99
N TRP A 156 17.86 -12.91 -6.97
CA TRP A 156 18.38 -12.60 -5.64
C TRP A 156 19.76 -11.94 -5.64
N LYS A 157 20.63 -12.28 -6.62
CA LYS A 157 21.99 -11.75 -6.74
C LYS A 157 22.03 -10.30 -7.22
N LEU A 158 21.10 -9.92 -8.11
CA LEU A 158 20.95 -8.55 -8.62
C LEU A 158 20.25 -7.65 -7.60
N THR A 159 19.26 -8.19 -6.88
CA THR A 159 18.57 -7.47 -5.80
C THR A 159 19.51 -7.14 -4.64
N LEU A 160 20.37 -8.06 -4.22
CA LEU A 160 21.37 -7.85 -3.16
C LEU A 160 22.46 -6.83 -3.51
N LEU A 161 22.72 -6.62 -4.80
CA LEU A 161 23.73 -5.65 -5.25
C LEU A 161 23.17 -4.22 -5.28
N LEU A 162 21.86 -4.09 -5.51
CA LEU A 162 21.15 -2.81 -5.67
C LEU A 162 20.65 -2.24 -4.32
N LEU A 163 20.51 -3.09 -3.31
CA LEU A 163 19.96 -2.78 -1.98
C LEU A 163 21.07 -2.50 -0.97
#